data_AF-A0A2G4ST46-F1
#
_entry.id   AF-A0A2G4ST46-F1
#
_cell.length_a   1.000
_cell.length_b   1.000
_cell.length_c   1.000
_cell.angle_alpha   90.00
_cell.angle_beta   90.00
_cell.angle_gamma   90.00
#
_symmetry.space_group_name_H-M   'P 1'
#
loop_
_entity.id
_entity.type
_entity.pdbx_description
1 polymer ?
#
loop_
_entity_poly.entity_id
_entity_poly.type
_entity_poly.pdbx_seq_one_letter_code
_entity_poly.pdbx_strand_id
1 'polypeptide(L)'
;MQTMYLSLGYRWNPKKCVVVDPNPSCQKYYLYNSELPNEDYFPYLGVPIKSGGIVDKSALLQQNINKALGTMRQLITLGVNKNGLDYLLSTRFYAQIVRPQLEYGLAITTFNSREIQYLENCQNQCIRQIFGGRPFTSTKVMLHLTNLPNMKDRISILQAQFLFRTSFLPDDALLTKLLPYIQSQRISKWSQLSKSPLWTSFSNEYLETMSHGNFIRKQRQFLIDNHRSKLQEKHSKLLSHCRNDLIVDPILRIPMTRSERSRCVRWRLGWLPLGKPQACPFHPNELFSRQHSFSCLDMHNRLQMPKSIDDPLSYLLNLLPPTFLTKKTRKSIDAWLMRWPSICAILLEMDYLAHSQFPEASNHLGEPFIKRLRYIQ
;
A
#
# COMPACT_ATOMS: atom_id res chain seq x y z
N MET A 1 8.88 45.71 -5.35
CA MET A 1 9.80 44.54 -5.44
C MET A 1 10.89 44.73 -6.49
N GLN A 2 10.56 45.00 -7.76
CA GLN A 2 11.57 45.09 -8.84
C GLN A 2 12.71 46.09 -8.56
N THR A 3 12.39 47.25 -8.00
CA THR A 3 13.34 48.34 -7.68
C THR A 3 14.38 47.94 -6.63
N MET A 4 14.01 47.14 -5.63
CA MET A 4 14.90 46.72 -4.54
C MET A 4 15.84 45.56 -4.94
N TYR A 5 15.42 44.72 -5.91
CA TYR A 5 16.28 43.65 -6.44
C TYR A 5 17.30 44.17 -7.45
N LEU A 6 16.92 45.17 -8.26
CA LEU A 6 17.82 45.83 -9.20
C LEU A 6 18.96 46.56 -8.49
N SER A 7 18.69 47.20 -7.34
CA SER A 7 19.75 47.83 -6.52
C SER A 7 20.72 46.82 -5.92
N LEU A 8 20.34 45.55 -5.82
CA LEU A 8 21.20 44.43 -5.38
C LEU A 8 21.82 43.66 -6.56
N GLY A 9 21.65 44.14 -7.80
CA GLY A 9 22.19 43.50 -9.00
C GLY A 9 21.44 42.26 -9.50
N TYR A 10 20.30 41.91 -8.89
CA TYR A 10 19.51 40.76 -9.30
C TYR A 10 18.54 41.11 -10.44
N ARG A 11 18.44 40.20 -11.42
CA ARG A 11 17.48 40.30 -12.54
C ARG A 11 16.62 39.04 -12.61
N TRP A 12 15.32 39.23 -12.79
CA TRP A 12 14.38 38.13 -13.00
C TRP A 12 14.57 37.51 -14.39
N ASN A 13 14.31 36.21 -14.54
CA ASN A 13 14.28 35.55 -15.84
C ASN A 13 12.83 35.49 -16.34
N PRO A 14 12.44 36.30 -17.36
CA PRO A 14 11.06 36.33 -17.85
C PRO A 14 10.54 34.95 -18.28
N LYS A 15 11.39 34.05 -18.77
CA LYS A 15 11.01 32.69 -19.19
C LYS A 15 10.56 31.78 -18.03
N LYS A 16 10.84 32.16 -16.79
CA LYS A 16 10.40 31.44 -15.57
C LYS A 16 9.28 32.18 -14.83
N CYS A 17 8.80 33.29 -15.38
CA CYS A 17 7.74 34.11 -14.81
C CYS A 17 6.46 33.86 -15.61
N VAL A 18 5.34 33.77 -14.91
CA VAL A 18 4.02 33.61 -15.51
C VAL A 18 3.03 34.51 -14.77
N VAL A 19 1.94 34.87 -15.42
CA VAL A 19 0.80 35.51 -14.79
C VAL A 19 -0.27 34.46 -14.54
N VAL A 20 -0.73 34.36 -13.29
CA VAL A 20 -1.83 33.46 -12.92
C VAL A 20 -3.04 34.31 -12.57
N ASP A 21 -3.85 34.62 -13.59
CA ASP A 21 -5.03 35.48 -13.50
C ASP A 21 -6.32 34.62 -13.51
N PRO A 22 -7.23 34.77 -12.52
CA PRO A 22 -8.48 34.02 -12.49
C PRO A 22 -9.46 34.48 -13.58
N ASN A 23 -9.28 35.68 -14.13
CA ASN A 23 -10.07 36.22 -15.23
C ASN A 23 -9.09 36.69 -16.30
N PRO A 24 -8.68 35.84 -17.27
CA PRO A 24 -7.74 36.23 -18.30
C PRO A 24 -8.28 37.44 -19.06
N SER A 25 -7.85 38.61 -18.62
CA SER A 25 -8.15 39.86 -19.27
C SER A 25 -7.40 39.86 -20.60
N CYS A 26 -7.85 40.65 -21.58
CA CYS A 26 -7.08 40.87 -22.81
C CYS A 26 -5.76 41.64 -22.52
N GLN A 27 -5.46 41.91 -21.24
CA GLN A 27 -4.32 42.69 -20.80
C GLN A 27 -3.05 41.83 -20.81
N LYS A 28 -2.07 42.32 -21.56
CA LYS A 28 -0.75 41.71 -21.67
C LYS A 28 0.18 42.29 -20.61
N TYR A 29 0.91 41.44 -19.92
CA TYR A 29 1.90 41.83 -18.93
C TYR A 29 3.30 41.64 -19.49
N TYR A 30 4.22 42.55 -19.13
CA TYR A 30 5.59 42.55 -19.64
C TYR A 30 6.61 42.65 -18.51
N LEU A 31 7.73 41.94 -18.67
CA LEU A 31 8.89 42.00 -17.80
C LEU A 31 10.14 42.23 -18.64
N TYR A 32 10.81 43.38 -18.47
CA TYR A 32 11.97 43.78 -19.29
C TYR A 32 11.69 43.68 -20.81
N ASN A 33 10.52 44.17 -21.24
CA ASN A 33 10.02 44.10 -22.62
C ASN A 33 9.74 42.68 -23.15
N SER A 34 9.76 41.66 -22.29
CA SER A 34 9.29 40.31 -22.64
C SER A 34 7.86 40.12 -22.16
N GLU A 35 6.95 39.74 -23.06
CA GLU A 35 5.57 39.39 -22.70
C GLU A 35 5.58 38.15 -21.79
N LEU A 36 4.82 38.20 -20.70
CA LEU A 36 4.67 37.08 -19.78
C LEU A 36 3.48 36.22 -20.21
N PRO A 37 3.62 34.88 -20.24
CA PRO A 37 2.49 34.01 -20.52
C PRO A 37 1.48 34.05 -19.39
N ASN A 38 0.19 34.00 -19.75
CA ASN A 38 -0.90 33.74 -18.81
C ASN A 38 -1.09 32.23 -18.69
N GLU A 39 -1.08 31.71 -17.47
CA GLU A 39 -1.18 30.28 -17.17
C GLU A 39 -2.26 30.03 -16.10
N ASP A 40 -2.93 28.88 -16.15
CA ASP A 40 -3.99 28.51 -15.20
C ASP A 40 -3.45 28.30 -13.77
N TYR A 41 -2.17 27.93 -13.65
CA TYR A 41 -1.49 27.70 -12.38
C TYR A 41 0.03 27.90 -12.53
N PHE A 42 0.71 28.10 -11.40
CA PHE A 42 2.16 28.11 -11.32
C PHE A 42 2.68 26.96 -10.43
N PRO A 43 3.62 26.12 -10.89
CA PRO A 43 4.20 25.06 -10.08
C PRO A 43 5.21 25.63 -9.07
N TYR A 44 4.78 25.85 -7.83
CA TYR A 44 5.66 26.26 -6.74
C TYR A 44 6.23 25.03 -6.03
N LEU A 45 7.55 24.84 -6.13
CA LEU A 45 8.24 23.61 -5.68
C LEU A 45 7.62 22.32 -6.24
N GLY A 46 6.96 22.40 -7.41
CA GLY A 46 6.28 21.26 -8.02
C GLY A 46 4.86 21.02 -7.52
N VAL A 47 4.30 21.86 -6.65
CA VAL A 47 2.87 21.89 -6.33
C VAL A 47 2.19 22.96 -7.19
N PRO A 48 1.17 22.62 -8.00
CA PRO A 48 0.51 23.59 -8.86
C PRO A 48 -0.42 24.50 -8.04
N ILE A 49 -0.19 25.81 -8.11
CA ILE A 49 -0.91 26.84 -7.36
C ILE A 49 -1.66 27.75 -8.35
N LYS A 50 -2.99 27.80 -8.24
CA LYS A 50 -3.87 28.72 -8.96
C LYS A 50 -3.88 30.10 -8.31
N SER A 51 -4.54 31.04 -8.98
CA SER A 51 -4.89 32.33 -8.38
C SER A 51 -5.55 32.16 -7.01
N GLY A 52 -5.26 33.11 -6.11
CA GLY A 52 -5.69 33.06 -4.72
C GLY A 52 -4.90 32.08 -3.84
N GLY A 53 -3.80 31.50 -4.34
CA GLY A 53 -2.95 30.59 -3.56
C GLY A 53 -3.56 29.20 -3.38
N ILE A 54 -4.51 28.81 -4.23
CA ILE A 54 -5.26 27.55 -4.12
C ILE A 54 -4.51 26.45 -4.88
N VAL A 55 -4.29 25.30 -4.24
CA VAL A 55 -3.70 24.13 -4.92
C VAL A 55 -4.63 23.63 -6.04
N ASP A 56 -4.13 23.53 -7.27
CA ASP A 56 -4.81 22.82 -8.34
C ASP A 56 -4.73 21.31 -8.10
N LYS A 57 -5.78 20.76 -7.50
CA LYS A 57 -5.86 19.34 -7.18
C LYS A 57 -5.85 18.47 -8.43
N SER A 58 -6.43 18.93 -9.55
CA SER A 58 -6.48 18.13 -10.78
C SER A 58 -5.08 17.99 -11.36
N ALA A 59 -4.38 19.12 -11.54
CA ALA A 59 -3.01 19.13 -12.03
C ALA A 59 -2.06 18.35 -11.09
N LEU A 60 -2.21 18.51 -9.77
CA LEU A 60 -1.42 17.79 -8.78
C LEU A 60 -1.58 16.28 -8.90
N LEU A 61 -2.83 15.79 -8.93
CA LEU A 61 -3.11 14.36 -9.04
C LEU A 61 -2.61 13.79 -10.36
N GLN A 62 -2.84 14.48 -11.48
CA GLN A 62 -2.37 14.05 -12.79
C GLN A 62 -0.84 13.96 -12.85
N GLN A 63 -0.13 14.99 -12.38
CA GLN A 63 1.33 15.00 -12.32
C GLN A 63 1.87 13.84 -11.46
N ASN A 64 1.33 13.66 -10.27
CA ASN A 64 1.75 12.62 -9.33
C ASN A 64 1.52 11.21 -9.91
N ILE A 65 0.33 10.96 -10.48
CA ILE A 65 -0.03 9.67 -11.09
C ILE A 65 0.88 9.39 -12.28
N ASN A 66 1.08 10.36 -13.19
CA ASN A 66 1.91 10.18 -14.37
C ASN A 66 3.37 9.88 -13.99
N LYS A 67 3.91 10.60 -13.01
CA LYS A 67 5.27 10.38 -12.50
C LYS A 67 5.42 9.00 -11.85
N ALA A 68 4.48 8.65 -10.98
CA ALA A 68 4.47 7.34 -10.30
C ALA A 68 4.37 6.18 -11.30
N LEU A 69 3.47 6.25 -12.28
CA LEU A 69 3.32 5.23 -13.32
C LEU A 69 4.52 5.19 -14.27
N GLY A 70 5.14 6.32 -14.59
CA GLY A 70 6.38 6.40 -15.34
C GLY A 70 7.51 5.64 -14.64
N THR A 71 7.73 5.94 -13.36
CA THR A 71 8.74 5.25 -12.54
C THR A 71 8.42 3.78 -12.37
N MET A 72 7.15 3.42 -12.14
CA MET A 72 6.75 2.03 -12.02
C MET A 72 7.08 1.25 -13.29
N ARG A 73 6.82 1.80 -14.48
CA ARG A 73 7.17 1.15 -15.76
C ARG A 73 8.67 0.86 -15.87
N GLN A 74 9.53 1.78 -15.44
CA GLN A 74 10.98 1.55 -15.39
C GLN A 74 11.34 0.44 -14.38
N LEU A 75 10.72 0.43 -13.20
CA LEU A 75 10.96 -0.63 -12.22
C LEU A 75 10.51 -2.01 -12.72
N ILE A 76 9.43 -2.09 -13.50
CA ILE A 76 8.99 -3.35 -14.12
C ILE A 76 10.08 -3.93 -15.01
N THR A 77 10.78 -3.11 -15.80
CA THR A 77 11.87 -3.60 -16.68
C THR A 77 13.08 -4.09 -15.89
N LEU A 78 13.29 -3.57 -14.67
CA LEU A 78 14.31 -4.03 -13.72
C LEU A 78 13.88 -5.26 -12.90
N GLY A 79 12.74 -5.87 -13.22
CA GLY A 79 12.28 -7.09 -12.57
C GLY A 79 11.37 -6.87 -11.36
N VAL A 80 10.83 -5.66 -11.11
CA VAL A 80 9.83 -5.40 -10.05
C VAL A 80 8.45 -5.93 -10.46
N ASN A 81 8.37 -7.21 -10.82
CA ASN A 81 7.20 -7.87 -11.37
C ASN A 81 7.16 -9.34 -10.92
N LYS A 82 6.05 -10.06 -11.15
CA LYS A 82 5.89 -11.48 -10.75
C LYS A 82 6.99 -12.41 -11.32
N ASN A 83 7.62 -11.98 -12.40
CA ASN A 83 8.59 -12.74 -13.15
C ASN A 83 10.06 -12.48 -12.72
N GLY A 84 10.31 -11.44 -11.91
CA GLY A 84 11.65 -11.03 -11.49
C GLY A 84 11.88 -11.19 -9.99
N LEU A 85 12.07 -10.06 -9.31
CA LEU A 85 12.37 -9.94 -7.88
C LEU A 85 11.23 -10.49 -7.00
N ASP A 86 11.60 -10.85 -5.77
CA ASP A 86 10.62 -11.32 -4.78
C ASP A 86 9.50 -10.30 -4.52
N TYR A 87 8.28 -10.78 -4.22
CA TYR A 87 7.10 -9.94 -3.99
C TYR A 87 7.31 -8.90 -2.89
N LEU A 88 7.97 -9.27 -1.78
CA LEU A 88 8.21 -8.35 -0.68
C LEU A 88 9.20 -7.26 -1.07
N LEU A 89 10.28 -7.63 -1.75
CA LEU A 89 11.28 -6.69 -2.23
C LEU A 89 10.69 -5.74 -3.27
N SER A 90 9.96 -6.28 -4.24
CA SER A 90 9.25 -5.50 -5.27
C SER A 90 8.28 -4.49 -4.67
N THR A 91 7.55 -4.91 -3.64
CA THR A 91 6.60 -4.03 -2.94
C THR A 91 7.31 -2.97 -2.10
N ARG A 92 8.49 -3.25 -1.55
CA ARG A 92 9.35 -2.25 -0.90
C ARG A 92 9.88 -1.21 -1.88
N PHE A 93 10.29 -1.62 -3.08
CA PHE A 93 10.65 -0.68 -4.14
C PHE A 93 9.49 0.26 -4.48
N TYR A 94 8.28 -0.26 -4.63
CA TYR A 94 7.10 0.59 -4.79
C TYR A 94 6.92 1.55 -3.61
N ALA A 95 6.98 1.06 -2.38
CA ALA A 95 6.75 1.86 -1.18
C ALA A 95 7.81 2.96 -0.98
N GLN A 96 9.06 2.72 -1.37
CA GLN A 96 10.20 3.62 -1.15
C GLN A 96 10.46 4.57 -2.32
N ILE A 97 10.08 4.20 -3.55
CA ILE A 97 10.43 4.98 -4.75
C ILE A 97 9.18 5.55 -5.43
N VAL A 98 8.18 4.71 -5.70
CA VAL A 98 7.00 5.10 -6.49
C VAL A 98 5.97 5.83 -5.64
N ARG A 99 5.64 5.28 -4.47
CA ARG A 99 4.62 5.83 -3.57
C ARG A 99 4.93 7.27 -3.12
N PRO A 100 6.18 7.66 -2.80
CA PRO A 100 6.48 9.06 -2.46
C PRO A 100 6.16 10.04 -3.59
N GLN A 101 6.31 9.64 -4.86
CA GLN A 101 5.93 10.48 -6.00
C GLN A 101 4.41 10.65 -6.08
N LEU A 102 3.66 9.60 -5.76
CA LEU A 102 2.20 9.65 -5.70
C LEU A 102 1.71 10.51 -4.52
N GLU A 103 2.45 10.51 -3.41
CA GLU A 103 2.14 11.19 -2.15
C GLU A 103 2.57 12.66 -2.07
N TYR A 104 3.36 13.13 -3.05
CA TYR A 104 3.89 14.50 -3.03
C TYR A 104 2.76 15.55 -3.00
N GLY A 105 2.83 16.50 -2.07
CA GLY A 105 1.80 17.54 -1.93
C GLY A 105 0.47 17.11 -1.30
N LEU A 106 0.23 15.82 -1.03
CA LEU A 106 -1.04 15.36 -0.44
C LEU A 106 -1.24 15.81 1.02
N ALA A 107 -0.16 16.12 1.74
CA ALA A 107 -0.21 16.48 3.16
C ALA A 107 -0.84 17.86 3.44
N ILE A 108 -0.85 18.75 2.44
CA ILE A 108 -1.22 20.17 2.60
C ILE A 108 -2.55 20.53 1.95
N THR A 109 -3.30 19.55 1.45
CA THR A 109 -4.59 19.77 0.79
C THR A 109 -5.57 18.64 1.08
N THR A 110 -6.85 18.87 0.80
CA THR A 110 -7.95 17.95 1.06
C THR A 110 -8.52 17.38 -0.23
N PHE A 111 -8.94 16.11 -0.17
CA PHE A 111 -9.43 15.37 -1.33
C PHE A 111 -10.82 14.81 -1.07
N ASN A 112 -11.68 14.85 -2.09
CA ASN A 112 -12.96 14.18 -2.08
C ASN A 112 -12.81 12.68 -2.45
N SER A 113 -13.89 11.91 -2.31
CA SER A 113 -13.86 10.46 -2.57
C SER A 113 -13.43 10.09 -3.99
N ARG A 114 -13.78 10.91 -5.01
CA ARG A 114 -13.40 10.65 -6.42
C ARG A 114 -11.90 10.86 -6.62
N GLU A 115 -11.36 11.94 -6.05
CA GLU A 115 -9.93 12.26 -6.08
C GLU A 115 -9.09 11.19 -5.38
N ILE A 116 -9.54 10.72 -4.20
CA ILE A 116 -8.91 9.60 -3.49
C ILE A 116 -8.96 8.33 -4.35
N GLN A 117 -10.07 8.08 -5.05
CA GLN A 117 -10.21 6.91 -5.91
C GLN A 117 -9.19 6.90 -7.06
N TYR A 118 -8.81 8.05 -7.63
CA TYR A 118 -7.75 8.10 -8.64
C TYR A 118 -6.39 7.65 -8.08
N LEU A 119 -6.05 8.08 -6.86
CA LEU A 119 -4.82 7.65 -6.18
C LEU A 119 -4.87 6.14 -5.86
N GLU A 120 -6.00 5.65 -5.34
CA GLU A 120 -6.21 4.22 -5.09
C GLU A 120 -6.06 3.40 -6.38
N ASN A 121 -6.62 3.87 -7.49
CA ASN A 121 -6.51 3.19 -8.78
C ASN A 121 -5.05 3.10 -9.25
N CYS A 122 -4.29 4.19 -9.12
CA CYS A 122 -2.86 4.21 -9.45
C CYS A 122 -2.06 3.21 -8.57
N GLN A 123 -2.26 3.25 -7.24
CA GLN A 123 -1.66 2.27 -6.34
C GLN A 123 -2.05 0.84 -6.73
N ASN A 124 -3.33 0.60 -6.99
CA ASN A 124 -3.83 -0.72 -7.32
C ASN A 124 -3.24 -1.25 -8.63
N GLN A 125 -3.05 -0.39 -9.62
CA GLN A 125 -2.37 -0.73 -10.86
C GLN A 125 -0.91 -1.16 -10.60
N CYS A 126 -0.15 -0.38 -9.83
CA CYS A 126 1.25 -0.71 -9.50
C CYS A 126 1.36 -2.04 -8.75
N ILE A 127 0.53 -2.25 -7.73
CA ILE A 127 0.53 -3.47 -6.92
C ILE A 127 0.11 -4.69 -7.76
N ARG A 128 -0.88 -4.56 -8.66
CA ARG A 128 -1.23 -5.65 -9.58
C ARG A 128 -0.07 -6.03 -10.49
N GLN A 129 0.71 -5.07 -10.99
CA GLN A 129 1.87 -5.38 -11.84
C GLN A 129 2.94 -6.17 -11.07
N ILE A 130 3.18 -5.83 -9.81
CA ILE A 130 4.11 -6.57 -8.93
C ILE A 130 3.64 -8.01 -8.75
N PHE A 131 2.36 -8.22 -8.43
CA PHE A 131 1.81 -9.55 -8.16
C PHE A 131 1.45 -10.33 -9.45
N GLY A 132 1.47 -9.67 -10.61
CA GLY A 132 0.98 -10.24 -11.87
C GLY A 132 -0.53 -10.48 -11.89
N GLY A 133 -1.29 -9.64 -11.19
CA GLY A 133 -2.75 -9.70 -11.13
C GLY A 133 -3.41 -9.20 -12.41
N ARG A 134 -4.53 -9.83 -12.78
CA ARG A 134 -5.35 -9.42 -13.92
C ARG A 134 -6.04 -8.07 -13.62
N PRO A 135 -6.51 -7.35 -14.66
CA PRO A 135 -7.41 -6.21 -14.47
C PRO A 135 -8.53 -6.54 -13.49
N PHE A 136 -8.90 -5.56 -12.66
CA PHE A 136 -9.97 -5.68 -11.66
C PHE A 136 -9.73 -6.66 -10.49
N THR A 137 -8.61 -7.39 -10.46
CA THR A 137 -8.29 -8.21 -9.29
C THR A 137 -8.21 -7.32 -8.03
N SER A 138 -8.88 -7.74 -6.95
CA SER A 138 -8.82 -7.00 -5.69
C SER A 138 -7.39 -6.98 -5.16
N THR A 139 -6.92 -5.79 -4.78
CA THR A 139 -5.60 -5.56 -4.20
C THR A 139 -5.61 -5.56 -2.68
N LYS A 140 -6.79 -5.63 -2.04
CA LYS A 140 -6.93 -5.59 -0.58
C LYS A 140 -6.05 -6.64 0.11
N VAL A 141 -6.04 -7.87 -0.41
CA VAL A 141 -5.18 -8.95 0.10
C VAL A 141 -3.70 -8.68 -0.20
N MET A 142 -3.34 -8.22 -1.41
CA MET A 142 -1.95 -7.91 -1.77
C MET A 142 -1.34 -6.84 -0.85
N LEU A 143 -2.12 -5.79 -0.57
CA LEU A 143 -1.76 -4.73 0.37
C LEU A 143 -1.62 -5.27 1.79
N HIS A 144 -2.55 -6.12 2.24
CA HIS A 144 -2.49 -6.74 3.56
C HIS A 144 -1.27 -7.65 3.73
N LEU A 145 -0.99 -8.54 2.77
CA LEU A 145 0.17 -9.44 2.81
C LEU A 145 1.50 -8.68 2.94
N THR A 146 1.58 -7.49 2.33
CA THR A 146 2.80 -6.66 2.32
C THR A 146 2.80 -5.58 3.39
N ASN A 147 1.76 -5.53 4.23
CA ASN A 147 1.53 -4.50 5.24
C ASN A 147 1.57 -3.06 4.66
N LEU A 148 0.98 -2.88 3.49
CA LEU A 148 0.84 -1.58 2.86
C LEU A 148 -0.54 -0.98 3.15
N PRO A 149 -0.62 0.26 3.68
CA PRO A 149 -1.88 0.98 3.75
C PRO A 149 -2.36 1.40 2.35
N ASN A 150 -3.66 1.62 2.22
CA ASN A 150 -4.27 2.20 1.03
C ASN A 150 -4.03 3.73 0.96
N MET A 151 -4.35 4.36 -0.16
CA MET A 151 -4.10 5.79 -0.34
C MET A 151 -4.96 6.66 0.58
N LYS A 152 -6.20 6.26 0.88
CA LYS A 152 -7.05 6.97 1.85
C LYS A 152 -6.41 7.04 3.25
N ASP A 153 -5.90 5.91 3.73
CA ASP A 153 -5.24 5.81 5.02
C ASP A 153 -3.93 6.61 5.00
N ARG A 154 -3.17 6.57 3.89
CA ARG A 154 -1.94 7.36 3.73
C ARG A 154 -2.17 8.85 3.74
N ILE A 155 -3.19 9.35 3.05
CA ILE A 155 -3.54 10.78 3.07
C ILE A 155 -3.81 11.23 4.51
N SER A 156 -4.64 10.49 5.24
CA SER A 156 -4.92 10.78 6.66
C SER A 156 -3.64 10.84 7.50
N ILE A 157 -2.72 9.89 7.29
CA ILE A 157 -1.42 9.86 7.98
C ILE A 157 -0.57 11.08 7.61
N LEU A 158 -0.43 11.39 6.32
CA LEU A 158 0.39 12.50 5.84
C LEU A 158 -0.12 13.85 6.36
N GLN A 159 -1.43 14.05 6.35
CA GLN A 159 -2.07 15.26 6.88
C GLN A 159 -1.88 15.36 8.40
N ALA A 160 -2.09 14.27 9.14
CA ALA A 160 -1.85 14.24 10.59
C ALA A 160 -0.38 14.47 10.94
N GLN A 161 0.56 13.91 10.16
CA GLN A 161 1.99 14.16 10.33
C GLN A 161 2.37 15.62 10.06
N PHE A 162 1.77 16.24 9.03
CA PHE A 162 1.95 17.65 8.76
C PHE A 162 1.46 18.51 9.93
N LEU A 163 0.23 18.30 10.39
CA LEU A 163 -0.34 19.01 11.53
C LEU A 163 0.47 18.79 12.81
N PHE A 164 0.87 17.56 13.09
CA PHE A 164 1.71 17.25 14.25
C PHE A 164 3.01 18.05 14.21
N ARG A 165 3.68 18.11 13.05
CA ARG A 165 4.91 18.91 12.88
C ARG A 165 4.69 20.40 13.09
N THR A 166 3.51 20.95 12.74
CA THR A 166 3.24 22.37 12.96
C THR A 166 3.28 22.77 14.43
N SER A 167 3.02 21.84 15.35
CA SER A 167 3.08 22.06 16.80
C SER A 167 4.51 22.08 17.38
N PHE A 168 5.52 21.69 16.61
CA PHE A 168 6.93 21.63 17.04
C PHE A 168 7.85 22.51 16.18
N LEU A 169 7.27 23.46 15.44
CA LEU A 169 8.07 24.42 14.67
C LEU A 169 8.66 25.48 15.61
N PRO A 170 9.85 26.02 15.28
CA PRO A 170 10.41 27.17 15.99
C PRO A 170 9.47 28.38 16.01
N ASP A 171 9.59 29.23 17.03
CA ASP A 171 8.76 30.44 17.20
C ASP A 171 8.95 31.47 16.08
N ASP A 172 10.12 31.49 15.45
CA ASP A 172 10.46 32.39 14.36
C ASP A 172 9.97 31.90 12.99
N ALA A 173 9.55 30.63 12.88
CA ALA A 173 9.03 30.07 11.65
C ALA A 173 7.76 30.81 11.21
N LEU A 174 7.68 31.14 9.91
CA LEU A 174 6.55 31.89 9.35
C LEU A 174 5.20 31.23 9.67
N LEU A 175 5.12 29.90 9.59
CA LEU A 175 3.90 29.18 9.88
C LEU A 175 3.48 29.32 11.35
N THR A 176 4.43 29.29 12.30
CA THR A 176 4.15 29.48 13.73
C THR A 176 3.55 30.87 13.98
N LYS A 177 4.15 31.91 13.39
CA LYS A 177 3.65 33.29 13.49
C LYS A 177 2.26 33.48 12.88
N LEU A 178 1.98 32.78 11.78
CA LEU A 178 0.70 32.87 11.08
C LEU A 178 -0.38 31.94 11.66
N LEU A 179 -0.01 30.96 12.48
CA LEU A 179 -0.91 29.91 12.96
C LEU A 179 -2.17 30.46 13.66
N PRO A 180 -2.10 31.47 14.55
CA PRO A 180 -3.29 32.04 15.19
C PRO A 180 -4.31 32.60 14.19
N TYR A 181 -3.83 33.23 13.11
CA TYR A 181 -4.67 33.78 12.05
C TYR A 181 -5.25 32.67 11.16
N ILE A 182 -4.46 31.64 10.86
CA ILE A 182 -4.89 30.51 10.04
C ILE A 182 -5.94 29.67 10.78
N GLN A 183 -5.78 29.45 12.08
CA GLN A 183 -6.70 28.65 12.89
C GLN A 183 -8.05 29.34 13.12
N SER A 184 -8.06 30.67 13.26
CA SER A 184 -9.31 31.43 13.45
C SER A 184 -10.23 31.42 12.21
N GLN A 185 -9.66 31.21 11.01
CA GLN A 185 -10.44 31.13 9.78
C GLN A 185 -10.95 29.70 9.51
N ARG A 186 -12.27 29.50 9.59
CA ARG A 186 -12.92 28.20 9.27
C ARG A 186 -12.64 27.68 7.85
N ILE A 187 -12.37 28.59 6.91
CA ILE A 187 -12.15 28.25 5.50
C ILE A 187 -10.68 27.85 5.26
N SER A 188 -9.80 28.06 6.24
CA SER A 188 -8.38 27.75 6.09
C SER A 188 -8.13 26.27 5.84
N LYS A 189 -7.06 25.99 5.09
CA LYS A 189 -6.64 24.60 4.84
C LYS A 189 -6.31 23.87 6.13
N TRP A 190 -5.72 24.56 7.11
CA TRP A 190 -5.49 23.98 8.43
C TRP A 190 -6.79 23.48 9.09
N SER A 191 -7.85 24.30 9.10
CA SER A 191 -9.15 23.93 9.68
C SER A 191 -9.82 22.77 8.94
N GLN A 192 -9.59 22.66 7.63
CA GLN A 192 -10.07 21.52 6.84
C GLN A 192 -9.29 20.24 7.15
N LEU A 193 -7.96 20.33 7.28
CA LEU A 193 -7.08 19.19 7.56
C LEU A 193 -7.25 18.65 8.98
N SER A 194 -7.50 19.52 9.96
CA SER A 194 -7.72 19.14 11.36
C SER A 194 -9.01 18.35 11.59
N LYS A 195 -9.92 18.31 10.61
CA LYS A 195 -11.12 17.47 10.64
C LYS A 195 -10.85 16.02 10.19
N SER A 196 -9.61 15.69 9.82
CA SER A 196 -9.28 14.32 9.40
C SER A 196 -9.49 13.33 10.58
N PRO A 197 -10.02 12.12 10.33
CA PRO A 197 -10.36 11.16 11.38
C PRO A 197 -9.17 10.80 12.29
N LEU A 198 -7.98 10.71 11.69
CA LEU A 198 -6.76 10.45 12.45
C LEU A 198 -6.40 11.65 13.35
N TRP A 199 -6.43 12.88 12.84
CA TRP A 199 -6.14 14.07 13.65
C TRP A 199 -7.13 14.26 14.79
N THR A 200 -8.42 14.06 14.55
CA THR A 200 -9.46 14.19 15.58
C THR A 200 -9.29 13.20 16.73
N SER A 201 -8.64 12.05 16.49
CA SER A 201 -8.32 11.10 17.57
C SER A 201 -7.20 11.59 18.51
N PHE A 202 -6.45 12.61 18.09
CA PHE A 202 -5.38 13.24 18.88
C PHE A 202 -5.85 14.52 19.57
N SER A 203 -6.72 15.31 18.93
CA SER A 203 -7.09 16.66 19.39
C SER A 203 -7.82 16.72 20.74
N ASN A 204 -8.24 15.58 21.28
CA ASN A 204 -8.86 15.48 22.61
C ASN A 204 -7.82 15.40 23.75
N GLU A 205 -6.52 15.24 23.42
CA GLU A 205 -5.41 15.20 24.38
C GLU A 205 -4.56 16.48 24.24
N TYR A 206 -3.97 16.97 25.33
CA TYR A 206 -3.08 18.14 25.30
C TYR A 206 -1.88 17.86 24.38
N LEU A 207 -1.85 18.50 23.21
CA LEU A 207 -0.78 18.36 22.19
C LEU A 207 0.62 18.62 22.76
N GLU A 208 0.73 19.47 23.78
CA GLU A 208 1.98 19.80 24.50
C GLU A 208 2.61 18.59 25.18
N THR A 209 1.83 17.55 25.51
CA THR A 209 2.33 16.32 26.17
C THR A 209 2.54 15.14 25.21
N MET A 210 2.18 15.32 23.93
CA MET A 210 2.18 14.24 22.95
C MET A 210 3.59 13.94 22.42
N SER A 211 4.19 12.87 22.94
CA SER A 211 5.47 12.37 22.42
C SER A 211 5.34 11.79 21.00
N HIS A 212 6.45 11.80 20.26
CA HIS A 212 6.53 11.13 18.95
C HIS A 212 6.16 9.64 19.05
N GLY A 213 6.53 8.97 20.14
CA GLY A 213 6.16 7.57 20.37
C GLY A 213 4.64 7.35 20.49
N ASN A 214 3.93 8.26 21.17
CA ASN A 214 2.48 8.23 21.28
C ASN A 214 1.81 8.45 19.92
N PHE A 215 2.35 9.38 19.11
CA PHE A 215 1.90 9.60 17.73
C PHE A 215 1.97 8.32 16.89
N ILE A 216 3.11 7.62 16.91
CA ILE A 216 3.29 6.36 16.18
C ILE A 216 2.32 5.28 16.69
N ARG A 217 2.07 5.20 18.00
CA ARG A 217 1.13 4.23 18.58
C ARG A 217 -0.31 4.48 18.13
N LYS A 218 -0.78 5.72 18.14
CA LYS A 218 -2.13 6.10 17.69
C LYS A 218 -2.28 5.95 16.18
N GLN A 219 -1.25 6.30 15.40
CA GLN A 219 -1.22 6.02 13.97
C GLN A 219 -1.40 4.51 13.69
N ARG A 220 -0.71 3.65 14.46
CA ARG A 220 -0.87 2.20 14.36
C ARG A 220 -2.29 1.75 14.76
N GLN A 221 -2.85 2.32 15.81
CA GLN A 221 -4.22 2.01 16.25
C GLN A 221 -5.25 2.38 15.18
N PHE A 222 -5.14 3.56 14.58
CA PHE A 222 -5.99 4.00 13.48
C PHE A 222 -5.97 3.02 12.30
N LEU A 223 -4.79 2.51 11.92
CA LEU A 223 -4.69 1.51 10.86
C LEU A 223 -5.37 0.18 11.24
N ILE A 224 -5.23 -0.25 12.50
CA ILE A 224 -5.89 -1.45 13.03
C ILE A 224 -7.40 -1.29 12.99
N ASP A 225 -7.93 -0.15 13.41
CA ASP A 225 -9.36 0.12 13.44
C ASP A 225 -9.93 0.15 12.02
N ASN A 226 -9.26 0.84 11.08
CA ASN A 226 -9.65 0.83 9.68
C ASN A 226 -9.59 -0.57 9.06
N HIS A 227 -8.62 -1.40 9.46
CA HIS A 227 -8.54 -2.79 8.99
C HIS A 227 -9.72 -3.62 9.50
N ARG A 228 -10.09 -3.47 10.78
CA ARG A 228 -11.26 -4.14 11.38
C ARG A 228 -12.55 -3.73 10.68
N SER A 229 -12.74 -2.44 10.40
CA SER A 229 -13.90 -1.98 9.62
C SER A 229 -13.94 -2.59 8.22
N LYS A 230 -12.79 -2.70 7.53
CA LYS A 230 -12.71 -3.35 6.21
C LYS A 230 -13.05 -4.84 6.24
N LEU A 231 -12.77 -5.54 7.34
CA LEU A 231 -13.13 -6.94 7.51
C LEU A 231 -14.64 -7.15 7.63
N GLN A 232 -15.38 -6.14 8.12
CA GLN A 232 -16.85 -6.19 8.23
C GLN A 232 -17.58 -5.87 6.92
N GLU A 233 -16.88 -5.41 5.87
CA GLU A 233 -17.49 -5.12 4.58
C GLU A 233 -17.97 -6.40 3.86
N LYS A 234 -19.13 -6.34 3.17
CA LYS A 234 -19.77 -7.46 2.46
C LYS A 234 -18.86 -8.21 1.47
N HIS A 235 -17.80 -7.58 0.98
CA HIS A 235 -16.87 -8.14 -0.02
C HIS A 235 -15.46 -8.42 0.53
N SER A 236 -15.33 -8.70 1.84
CA SER A 236 -14.06 -8.93 2.52
C SER A 236 -13.63 -10.40 2.63
N LYS A 237 -14.40 -11.36 2.09
CA LYS A 237 -14.21 -12.81 2.34
C LYS A 237 -12.77 -13.32 2.19
N LEU A 238 -12.04 -12.93 1.15
CA LEU A 238 -10.63 -13.34 1.00
C LEU A 238 -9.71 -12.68 2.04
N LEU A 239 -10.00 -11.44 2.41
CA LEU A 239 -9.25 -10.73 3.45
C LEU A 239 -9.53 -11.34 4.83
N SER A 240 -10.76 -11.79 5.12
CA SER A 240 -11.09 -12.47 6.38
C SER A 240 -10.43 -13.84 6.55
N HIS A 241 -9.98 -14.47 5.46
CA HIS A 241 -9.15 -15.68 5.53
C HIS A 241 -7.66 -15.38 5.80
N CYS A 242 -7.24 -14.11 5.73
CA CYS A 242 -5.89 -13.69 6.12
C CYS A 242 -5.77 -13.48 7.63
N ARG A 243 -4.56 -13.17 8.10
CA ARG A 243 -4.30 -12.85 9.51
C ARG A 243 -4.97 -11.53 9.89
N ASN A 244 -5.37 -11.39 11.15
CA ASN A 244 -5.93 -10.12 11.65
C ASN A 244 -4.83 -9.08 11.95
N ASP A 245 -3.57 -9.52 12.06
CA ASP A 245 -2.45 -8.65 12.43
C ASP A 245 -1.93 -7.85 11.23
N LEU A 246 -1.71 -6.55 11.44
CA LEU A 246 -1.06 -5.66 10.47
C LEU A 246 0.47 -5.82 10.52
N ILE A 247 0.94 -6.90 9.91
CA ILE A 247 2.36 -7.22 9.71
C ILE A 247 2.57 -7.77 8.31
N VAL A 248 3.83 -7.76 7.83
CA VAL A 248 4.17 -8.48 6.60
C VAL A 248 3.90 -9.96 6.82
N ASP A 249 3.11 -10.57 5.93
CA ASP A 249 2.76 -11.98 6.04
C ASP A 249 4.04 -12.84 5.93
N PRO A 250 4.29 -13.76 6.89
CA PRO A 250 5.43 -14.66 6.92
C PRO A 250 5.64 -15.46 5.63
N ILE A 251 4.60 -15.76 4.84
CA ILE A 251 4.79 -16.43 3.54
C ILE A 251 5.71 -15.64 2.60
N LEU A 252 5.81 -14.32 2.80
CA LEU A 252 6.70 -13.44 2.04
C LEU A 252 8.11 -13.33 2.63
N ARG A 253 8.37 -13.91 3.81
CA ARG A 253 9.66 -13.79 4.52
C ARG A 253 10.37 -15.11 4.73
N ILE A 254 9.64 -16.19 4.95
CA ILE A 254 10.26 -17.48 5.22
C ILE A 254 11.03 -17.99 3.98
N PRO A 255 12.16 -18.68 4.18
CA PRO A 255 12.91 -19.28 3.07
C PRO A 255 12.04 -20.29 2.33
N MET A 256 11.90 -20.11 1.02
CA MET A 256 11.24 -21.04 0.12
C MET A 256 11.66 -20.72 -1.31
N THR A 257 11.50 -21.67 -2.21
CA THR A 257 11.68 -21.47 -3.64
C THR A 257 10.66 -20.46 -4.17
N ARG A 258 10.94 -19.89 -5.35
CA ARG A 258 10.04 -18.94 -5.99
C ARG A 258 8.68 -19.55 -6.34
N SER A 259 8.68 -20.81 -6.79
CA SER A 259 7.46 -21.54 -7.15
C SER A 259 6.58 -21.83 -5.94
N GLU A 260 7.18 -22.24 -4.80
CA GLU A 260 6.45 -22.42 -3.54
C GLU A 260 5.83 -21.11 -3.07
N ARG A 261 6.58 -20.00 -3.12
CA ARG A 261 6.04 -18.68 -2.73
C ARG A 261 4.90 -18.25 -3.61
N SER A 262 5.04 -18.46 -4.92
CA SER A 262 3.98 -18.17 -5.87
C SER A 262 2.70 -18.95 -5.53
N ARG A 263 2.81 -20.24 -5.20
CA ARG A 263 1.68 -21.08 -4.77
C ARG A 263 1.01 -20.55 -3.50
N CYS A 264 1.77 -20.24 -2.46
CA CYS A 264 1.22 -19.68 -1.22
C CYS A 264 0.52 -18.33 -1.44
N VAL A 265 1.12 -17.45 -2.25
CA VAL A 265 0.54 -16.15 -2.58
C VAL A 265 -0.74 -16.33 -3.41
N ARG A 266 -0.75 -17.20 -4.41
CA ARG A 266 -1.95 -17.52 -5.20
C ARG A 266 -3.08 -18.04 -4.32
N TRP A 267 -2.77 -18.93 -3.36
CA TRP A 267 -3.75 -19.40 -2.38
C TRP A 267 -4.38 -18.24 -1.59
N ARG A 268 -3.56 -17.32 -1.06
CA ARG A 268 -4.06 -16.14 -0.34
C ARG A 268 -4.95 -15.25 -1.21
N LEU A 269 -4.58 -15.09 -2.47
CA LEU A 269 -5.34 -14.30 -3.45
C LEU A 269 -6.59 -15.01 -3.97
N GLY A 270 -6.82 -16.28 -3.59
CA GLY A 270 -7.92 -17.08 -4.10
C GLY A 270 -7.78 -17.45 -5.57
N TRP A 271 -6.57 -17.43 -6.11
CA TRP A 271 -6.30 -17.73 -7.51
C TRP A 271 -6.10 -19.23 -7.72
N LEU A 272 -6.97 -19.82 -8.54
CA LEU A 272 -6.74 -21.16 -9.07
C LEU A 272 -5.65 -21.13 -10.15
N PRO A 273 -4.91 -22.22 -10.36
CA PRO A 273 -3.75 -22.26 -11.26
C PRO A 273 -4.06 -21.80 -12.69
N LEU A 274 -5.23 -22.18 -13.23
CA LEU A 274 -5.69 -21.79 -14.57
C LEU A 274 -6.63 -20.58 -14.59
N GLY A 275 -6.89 -19.95 -13.44
CA GLY A 275 -7.78 -18.79 -13.31
C GLY A 275 -9.28 -19.07 -13.52
N LYS A 276 -9.66 -20.30 -13.89
CA LYS A 276 -11.04 -20.79 -13.94
C LYS A 276 -11.12 -22.19 -13.33
N PRO A 277 -12.23 -22.55 -12.66
CA PRO A 277 -12.47 -23.93 -12.23
C PRO A 277 -12.48 -24.87 -13.45
N GLN A 278 -11.87 -26.03 -13.30
CA GLN A 278 -11.85 -27.11 -14.30
C GLN A 278 -12.57 -28.33 -13.75
N ALA A 279 -12.96 -29.30 -14.58
CA ALA A 279 -13.44 -30.57 -14.07
C ALA A 279 -12.35 -31.26 -13.22
N CYS A 280 -12.74 -31.81 -12.07
CA CYS A 280 -11.80 -32.51 -11.21
C CYS A 280 -11.44 -33.88 -11.81
N PRO A 281 -10.15 -34.24 -11.94
CA PRO A 281 -9.74 -35.55 -12.44
C PRO A 281 -10.26 -36.74 -11.61
N PHE A 282 -10.44 -36.53 -10.30
CA PHE A 282 -10.96 -37.55 -9.37
C PHE A 282 -12.50 -37.57 -9.29
N HIS A 283 -13.13 -36.44 -9.61
CA HIS A 283 -14.59 -36.27 -9.53
C HIS A 283 -15.07 -35.59 -10.81
N PRO A 284 -15.25 -36.33 -11.92
CA PRO A 284 -15.50 -35.75 -13.25
C PRO A 284 -16.74 -34.84 -13.33
N ASN A 285 -17.71 -35.06 -12.43
CA ASN A 285 -18.95 -34.28 -12.35
C ASN A 285 -18.84 -33.00 -11.52
N GLU A 286 -17.68 -32.74 -10.88
CA GLU A 286 -17.46 -31.58 -10.03
C GLU A 286 -16.38 -30.65 -10.58
N LEU A 287 -16.59 -29.34 -10.44
CA LEU A 287 -15.58 -28.34 -10.74
C LEU A 287 -14.58 -28.24 -9.58
N PHE A 288 -13.29 -28.34 -9.90
CA PHE A 288 -12.17 -28.15 -9.01
C PHE A 288 -12.12 -26.68 -8.54
N SER A 289 -12.79 -26.44 -7.42
CA SER A 289 -12.81 -25.18 -6.69
C SER A 289 -11.93 -25.26 -5.45
N ARG A 290 -11.68 -24.11 -4.81
CA ARG A 290 -10.97 -24.05 -3.52
C ARG A 290 -11.67 -24.88 -2.44
N GLN A 291 -12.99 -24.84 -2.38
CA GLN A 291 -13.75 -25.60 -1.39
C GLN A 291 -13.70 -27.11 -1.69
N HIS A 292 -13.87 -27.49 -2.96
CA HIS A 292 -13.74 -28.87 -3.40
C HIS A 292 -12.35 -29.45 -3.08
N SER A 293 -11.29 -28.64 -3.17
CA SER A 293 -9.94 -29.10 -2.86
C SER A 293 -9.77 -29.61 -1.43
N PHE A 294 -10.60 -29.19 -0.48
CA PHE A 294 -10.52 -29.64 0.91
C PHE A 294 -10.81 -31.13 1.07
N SER A 295 -11.91 -31.60 0.47
CA SER A 295 -12.27 -33.03 0.47
C SER A 295 -11.46 -33.80 -0.56
N CYS A 296 -11.27 -33.25 -1.75
CA CYS A 296 -10.57 -33.92 -2.85
C CYS A 296 -9.11 -34.25 -2.54
N LEU A 297 -8.41 -33.39 -1.80
CA LEU A 297 -7.01 -33.62 -1.40
C LEU A 297 -6.86 -34.09 0.05
N ASP A 298 -7.98 -34.43 0.71
CA ASP A 298 -8.03 -34.81 2.12
C ASP A 298 -7.22 -33.87 3.04
N MET A 299 -7.43 -32.55 2.84
CA MET A 299 -6.57 -31.53 3.44
C MET A 299 -6.58 -31.58 4.97
N HIS A 300 -7.74 -31.84 5.58
CA HIS A 300 -7.87 -31.91 7.05
C HIS A 300 -6.97 -32.97 7.66
N ASN A 301 -6.97 -34.19 7.12
CA ASN A 301 -6.14 -35.27 7.63
C ASN A 301 -4.65 -35.00 7.36
N ARG A 302 -4.30 -34.61 6.13
CA ARG A 302 -2.90 -34.34 5.73
C ARG A 302 -2.26 -33.18 6.50
N LEU A 303 -3.06 -32.20 6.89
CA LEU A 303 -2.61 -31.03 7.66
C LEU A 303 -2.76 -31.23 9.18
N GLN A 304 -3.30 -32.37 9.63
CA GLN A 304 -3.60 -32.68 11.03
C GLN A 304 -4.50 -31.62 11.68
N MET A 305 -5.59 -31.27 10.99
CA MET A 305 -6.57 -30.26 11.41
C MET A 305 -7.97 -30.88 11.55
N PRO A 306 -8.76 -30.49 12.56
CA PRO A 306 -10.12 -30.98 12.72
C PRO A 306 -11.04 -30.49 11.60
N LYS A 307 -12.01 -31.32 11.20
CA LYS A 307 -13.03 -31.01 10.17
C LYS A 307 -13.92 -29.81 10.51
N SER A 308 -13.94 -29.37 11.77
CA SER A 308 -14.65 -28.16 12.21
C SER A 308 -14.03 -26.85 11.72
N ILE A 309 -12.81 -26.89 11.18
CA ILE A 309 -12.17 -25.72 10.56
C ILE A 309 -12.48 -25.71 9.07
N ASP A 310 -13.25 -24.71 8.63
CA ASP A 310 -13.72 -24.61 7.24
C ASP A 310 -12.57 -24.53 6.20
N ASP A 311 -11.54 -23.73 6.48
CA ASP A 311 -10.36 -23.56 5.61
C ASP A 311 -9.08 -23.94 6.38
N PRO A 312 -8.70 -25.24 6.39
CA PRO A 312 -7.58 -25.71 7.19
C PRO A 312 -6.24 -25.13 6.75
N LEU A 313 -6.07 -24.87 5.45
CA LEU A 313 -4.81 -24.35 4.90
C LEU A 313 -4.61 -22.87 5.25
N SER A 314 -5.62 -22.02 5.07
CA SER A 314 -5.52 -20.61 5.47
C SER A 314 -5.36 -20.44 6.97
N TYR A 315 -6.06 -21.26 7.75
CA TYR A 315 -5.92 -21.28 9.19
C TYR A 315 -4.46 -21.55 9.60
N LEU A 316 -3.84 -22.60 9.05
CA LEU A 316 -2.43 -22.88 9.32
C LEU A 316 -1.52 -21.75 8.87
N LEU A 317 -1.69 -21.20 7.66
CA LEU A 317 -0.86 -20.08 7.19
C LEU A 317 -0.98 -18.84 8.09
N ASN A 318 -2.12 -18.62 8.76
CA ASN A 318 -2.29 -17.56 9.75
C ASN A 318 -1.50 -17.83 11.05
N LEU A 319 -1.29 -19.10 11.40
CA LEU A 319 -0.48 -19.50 12.56
C LEU A 319 1.03 -19.43 12.33
N LEU A 320 1.50 -19.16 11.10
CA LEU A 320 2.93 -18.98 10.84
C LEU A 320 3.48 -17.85 11.72
N PRO A 321 4.52 -18.13 12.54
CA PRO A 321 5.16 -17.12 13.34
C PRO A 321 5.82 -16.04 12.47
N PRO A 322 5.74 -14.75 12.85
CA PRO A 322 6.48 -13.69 12.17
C PRO A 322 8.00 -13.84 12.34
N THR A 323 8.42 -14.43 13.46
CA THR A 323 9.83 -14.78 13.74
C THR A 323 9.91 -16.06 14.59
N PHE A 324 10.98 -16.83 14.39
CA PHE A 324 11.30 -18.03 15.18
C PHE A 324 12.34 -17.76 16.29
N LEU A 325 12.54 -16.48 16.64
CA LEU A 325 13.58 -16.09 17.58
C LEU A 325 13.18 -16.30 19.06
N THR A 326 11.87 -16.38 19.36
CA THR A 326 11.38 -16.46 20.73
C THR A 326 11.22 -17.91 21.21
N LYS A 327 11.44 -18.16 22.51
CA LYS A 327 11.25 -19.50 23.12
C LYS A 327 9.83 -20.04 22.90
N LYS A 328 8.81 -19.17 22.92
CA LYS A 328 7.40 -19.55 22.66
C LYS A 328 7.20 -20.05 21.23
N THR A 329 7.80 -19.39 20.24
CA THR A 329 7.65 -19.78 18.83
C THR A 329 8.52 -20.99 18.45
N ARG A 330 9.60 -21.27 19.20
CA ARG A 330 10.37 -22.51 19.00
C ARG A 330 9.62 -23.78 19.38
N LYS A 331 8.67 -23.71 20.34
CA LYS A 331 7.83 -24.86 20.71
C LYS A 331 6.95 -25.39 19.58
N SER A 332 6.71 -24.59 18.53
CA SER A 332 5.93 -25.03 17.37
C SER A 332 6.79 -25.55 16.22
N ILE A 333 8.13 -25.60 16.35
CA ILE A 333 9.04 -26.05 15.29
C ILE A 333 8.69 -27.46 14.83
N ASP A 334 8.52 -28.42 15.74
CA ASP A 334 8.25 -29.82 15.39
C ASP A 334 6.93 -29.96 14.59
N ALA A 335 5.90 -29.20 14.98
CA ALA A 335 4.65 -29.15 14.23
C ALA A 335 4.84 -28.58 12.81
N TRP A 336 5.70 -27.57 12.65
CA TRP A 336 6.01 -27.00 11.34
C TRP A 336 6.92 -27.88 10.48
N LEU A 337 7.81 -28.66 11.09
CA LEU A 337 8.63 -29.66 10.39
C LEU A 337 7.73 -30.69 9.67
N MET A 338 6.60 -31.05 10.29
CA MET A 338 5.63 -31.97 9.70
C MET A 338 4.63 -31.30 8.77
N ARG A 339 4.09 -30.13 9.13
CA ARG A 339 2.99 -29.50 8.39
C ARG A 339 3.43 -28.75 7.14
N TRP A 340 4.63 -28.17 7.13
CA TRP A 340 5.08 -27.36 6.00
C TRP A 340 5.27 -28.18 4.70
N PRO A 341 5.91 -29.36 4.72
CA PRO A 341 6.01 -30.20 3.52
C PRO A 341 4.63 -30.59 2.99
N SER A 342 3.67 -30.93 3.88
CA SER A 342 2.28 -31.21 3.49
C SER A 342 1.61 -30.01 2.82
N ILE A 343 1.81 -28.80 3.33
CA ILE A 343 1.31 -27.56 2.70
C ILE A 343 1.89 -27.41 1.29
N CYS A 344 3.20 -27.56 1.14
CA CYS A 344 3.87 -27.44 -0.17
C CYS A 344 3.40 -28.52 -1.17
N ALA A 345 3.18 -29.75 -0.70
CA ALA A 345 2.67 -30.87 -1.49
C ALA A 345 1.24 -30.64 -1.96
N ILE A 346 0.32 -30.29 -1.04
CA ILE A 346 -1.07 -29.96 -1.37
C ILE A 346 -1.14 -28.87 -2.44
N LEU A 347 -0.39 -27.78 -2.25
CA LEU A 347 -0.37 -26.67 -3.19
C LEU A 347 0.22 -27.05 -4.56
N LEU A 348 1.20 -27.97 -4.59
CA LEU A 348 1.75 -28.50 -5.83
C LEU A 348 0.73 -29.38 -6.56
N GLU A 349 0.10 -30.31 -5.84
CA GLU A 349 -0.94 -31.19 -6.39
C GLU A 349 -2.10 -30.39 -6.97
N MET A 350 -2.51 -29.31 -6.31
CA MET A 350 -3.51 -28.39 -6.87
C MET A 350 -3.10 -27.83 -8.24
N ASP A 351 -1.82 -27.48 -8.44
CA ASP A 351 -1.32 -27.01 -9.73
C ASP A 351 -1.41 -28.11 -10.79
N TYR A 352 -1.05 -29.34 -10.45
CA TYR A 352 -1.07 -30.49 -11.36
C TYR A 352 -2.49 -30.92 -11.73
N LEU A 353 -3.39 -31.01 -10.75
CA LEU A 353 -4.79 -31.37 -10.98
C LEU A 353 -5.51 -30.37 -11.87
N ALA A 354 -5.16 -29.08 -11.79
CA ALA A 354 -5.70 -28.08 -12.70
C ALA A 354 -5.31 -28.35 -14.17
N HIS A 355 -4.22 -29.07 -14.42
CA HIS A 355 -3.76 -29.48 -15.76
C HIS A 355 -4.12 -30.94 -16.10
N SER A 356 -4.97 -31.59 -15.30
CA SER A 356 -5.28 -33.03 -15.42
C SER A 356 -4.02 -33.92 -15.39
N GLN A 357 -3.01 -33.49 -14.64
CA GLN A 357 -1.76 -34.21 -14.44
C GLN A 357 -1.60 -34.60 -12.96
N PHE A 358 -0.66 -35.51 -12.69
CA PHE A 358 -0.24 -35.88 -11.34
C PHE A 358 1.22 -35.49 -11.13
N PRO A 359 1.58 -34.93 -9.96
CA PRO A 359 2.97 -34.61 -9.68
C PRO A 359 3.79 -35.88 -9.51
N GLU A 360 5.03 -35.87 -9.99
CA GLU A 360 6.01 -36.87 -9.60
C GLU A 360 6.30 -36.77 -8.09
N ALA A 361 6.54 -37.92 -7.44
CA ALA A 361 6.86 -37.95 -6.03
C ALA A 361 8.16 -37.16 -5.77
N SER A 362 8.06 -36.06 -5.03
CA SER A 362 9.21 -35.25 -4.64
C SER A 362 9.40 -35.27 -3.13
N ASN A 363 10.57 -35.73 -2.70
CA ASN A 363 10.95 -35.78 -1.28
C ASN A 363 11.51 -34.43 -0.77
N HIS A 364 11.52 -33.37 -1.58
CA HIS A 364 12.25 -32.13 -1.29
C HIS A 364 11.36 -30.87 -1.21
N LEU A 365 10.06 -31.04 -1.00
CA LEU A 365 9.12 -29.92 -0.91
C LEU A 365 9.26 -29.17 0.41
N GLY A 366 9.38 -27.84 0.33
CA GLY A 366 9.51 -26.97 1.49
C GLY A 366 10.89 -27.00 2.16
N GLU A 367 11.86 -27.72 1.59
CA GLU A 367 13.21 -27.93 2.14
C GLU A 367 13.93 -26.65 2.63
N PRO A 368 13.90 -25.50 1.91
CA PRO A 368 14.57 -24.30 2.39
C PRO A 368 14.07 -23.84 3.76
N PHE A 369 12.77 -23.94 4.03
CA PHE A 369 12.21 -23.59 5.33
C PHE A 369 12.54 -24.62 6.39
N ILE A 370 12.43 -25.92 6.05
CA ILE A 370 12.76 -27.03 6.95
C ILE A 370 14.20 -26.96 7.43
N LYS A 371 15.15 -26.75 6.51
CA LYS A 371 16.57 -26.55 6.84
C LYS A 371 16.76 -25.36 7.79
N ARG A 372 16.03 -24.27 7.57
CA ARG A 372 16.08 -23.10 8.46
C ARG A 372 15.52 -23.40 9.84
N LEU A 373 14.44 -24.17 9.95
CA LEU A 373 13.86 -24.55 11.24
C LEU A 373 14.80 -25.45 12.04
N ARG A 374 15.40 -26.46 11.40
CA ARG A 374 16.39 -27.36 12.02
C ARG A 374 17.63 -26.62 12.53
N TYR A 375 18.04 -25.55 11.85
CA TYR A 375 19.15 -24.70 12.30
C TYR A 375 18.81 -23.85 13.54
N ILE A 376 17.53 -23.54 13.76
CA ILE A 376 17.08 -22.67 14.87
C ILE A 376 16.78 -23.48 16.15
N GLN A 377 16.45 -24.76 15.98
CA GLN A 377 16.27 -25.73 17.06
C GLN A 377 17.60 -25.94 17.78
#